data_AF-A0A8T0E168-F1
#
_entry.id   AF-A0A8T0E168-F1
#
_cell.length_a   1.000
_cell.length_b   1.000
_cell.length_c   1.000
_cell.angle_alpha   90.00
_cell.angle_beta   90.00
_cell.angle_gamma   90.00
#
_symmetry.space_group_name_H-M   'P 1'
#
loop_
_entity.id
_entity.type
_entity.pdbx_description
1 polymer ?
#
loop_
_entity_poly.entity_id
_entity_poly.type
_entity_poly.pdbx_seq_one_letter_code
_entity_poly.pdbx_strand_id
1 'polypeptide(L)'
;MMGELSLLKVSIDELSKRQAEDLGLKPVFEHANSSKENDEINKKIIVVNKLFKKHQDHVGDFRKQIVIPKEFRARIMSLIHENTSGHLGVTKTKDKLGRHFFWPKCYKDVEEYVRSCDSCQRAGKPNEKKEAPLKLVQLSKKFFQS
;
A
#
# COMPACT_ATOMS: atom_id res chain seq x y z
N MET A 1 -3.26 16.05 -11.36
CA MET A 1 -3.04 16.37 -9.93
C MET A 1 -4.32 16.68 -9.13
N MET A 2 -5.47 17.02 -9.75
CA MET A 2 -6.74 17.26 -9.01
C MET A 2 -7.53 15.98 -8.68
N GLY A 3 -7.18 14.84 -9.30
CA GLY A 3 -7.92 13.58 -9.17
C GLY A 3 -7.62 12.75 -7.92
N GLU A 4 -6.46 12.91 -7.28
CA GLU A 4 -6.15 12.14 -6.07
C GLU A 4 -6.74 12.76 -4.79
N LEU A 5 -6.94 14.08 -4.76
CA LEU A 5 -7.55 14.79 -3.64
C LEU A 5 -9.07 14.60 -3.59
N SER A 6 -9.73 14.38 -4.74
CA SER A 6 -11.15 14.07 -4.78
C SER A 6 -11.49 12.77 -4.04
N LEU A 7 -10.55 11.82 -3.97
CA LEU A 7 -10.70 10.57 -3.22
C LEU A 7 -10.87 10.79 -1.72
N LEU A 8 -10.20 11.81 -1.18
CA LEU A 8 -10.31 12.19 0.23
C LEU A 8 -11.58 13.00 0.51
N LYS A 9 -12.24 13.56 -0.51
CA LYS A 9 -13.38 14.50 -0.35
C LYS A 9 -13.09 15.61 0.67
N VAL A 10 -11.84 16.09 0.73
CA VAL A 10 -11.42 17.18 1.64
C VAL A 10 -10.80 18.31 0.83
N SER A 11 -11.01 19.53 1.33
CA SER A 11 -10.38 20.71 0.79
C SER A 11 -8.87 20.69 1.02
N ILE A 12 -8.17 21.43 0.17
CA ILE A 12 -6.72 21.63 0.22
C ILE A 12 -6.30 22.20 1.59
N ASP A 13 -7.02 23.22 2.06
CA ASP A 13 -6.76 23.92 3.31
C ASP A 13 -6.96 23.02 4.54
N GLU A 14 -8.07 22.28 4.54
CA GLU A 14 -8.38 21.30 5.60
C GLU A 14 -7.29 20.23 5.70
N LEU A 15 -6.84 19.68 4.57
CA LEU A 15 -5.75 18.70 4.57
C LEU A 15 -4.46 19.28 5.17
N SER A 16 -4.10 20.51 4.79
CA SER A 16 -2.92 21.20 5.31
C SER A 16 -2.98 21.40 6.82
N LYS A 17 -4.15 21.82 7.32
CA LYS A 17 -4.40 21.97 8.77
C LYS A 17 -4.21 20.64 9.50
N ARG A 18 -4.84 19.56 9.01
CA ARG A 18 -4.72 18.22 9.61
C ARG A 18 -3.29 17.67 9.54
N GLN A 19 -2.53 18.01 8.51
CA GLN A 19 -1.11 17.67 8.44
C GLN A 19 -0.31 18.34 9.56
N ALA A 20 -0.55 19.64 9.81
CA ALA A 20 0.14 20.40 10.85
C ALA A 20 -0.22 19.93 12.28
N GLU A 21 -1.47 19.48 12.49
CA GLU A 21 -1.95 18.99 13.77
C GLU A 21 -1.47 17.54 14.09
N ASP A 22 -1.07 16.76 13.08
CA ASP A 22 -0.64 15.36 13.27
C ASP A 22 0.74 15.28 13.94
N LEU A 23 0.73 14.91 15.23
CA LEU A 23 1.95 14.67 16.03
C LEU A 23 2.92 13.67 15.37
N GLY A 24 2.39 12.68 14.65
CA GLY A 24 3.20 11.69 13.93
C GLY A 24 3.89 12.24 12.68
N LEU A 25 3.47 13.42 12.20
CA LEU A 25 4.10 14.13 11.10
C LEU A 25 5.04 15.24 11.56
N LYS A 26 4.97 15.71 12.82
CA LYS A 26 5.92 16.67 13.40
C LYS A 26 7.40 16.36 13.11
N PRO A 27 7.91 15.13 13.37
CA PRO A 27 9.28 14.81 13.01
C PRO A 27 9.50 14.88 11.50
N VAL A 28 8.49 14.57 10.68
CA VAL A 28 8.59 14.66 9.22
C VAL A 28 8.76 16.11 8.77
N PHE A 29 8.07 17.06 9.41
CA PHE A 29 8.15 18.51 9.17
C PHE A 29 9.46 19.13 9.66
N GLU A 30 9.88 18.84 10.89
CA GLU A 30 11.14 19.35 11.46
C GLU A 30 12.34 18.94 10.59
N HIS A 31 12.39 17.67 10.19
CA HIS A 31 13.41 17.16 9.29
C HIS A 31 13.28 17.68 7.85
N ALA A 32 12.17 18.28 7.44
CA ALA A 32 12.05 18.92 6.13
C ALA A 32 12.54 20.39 6.18
N ASN A 33 12.46 21.03 7.34
CA ASN A 33 12.85 22.43 7.55
C ASN A 33 14.33 22.60 7.98
N SER A 34 14.94 21.58 8.59
CA SER A 34 16.34 21.66 9.08
C SER A 34 17.40 21.25 8.05
N SER A 35 17.01 20.83 6.85
CA SER A 35 17.95 20.23 5.90
C SER A 35 18.85 21.26 5.22
N LYS A 36 20.17 21.06 5.30
CA LYS A 36 21.12 21.71 4.40
C LYS A 36 20.93 21.17 2.96
N GLU A 37 21.21 22.03 1.98
CA GLU A 37 20.97 21.86 0.53
C GLU A 37 21.62 20.61 -0.11
N ASN A 38 22.52 19.91 0.60
CA ASN A 38 23.36 18.83 0.08
C ASN A 38 22.97 17.42 0.53
N ASP A 39 21.75 17.22 1.00
CA ASP A 39 21.18 15.89 1.09
C ASP A 39 20.49 15.58 -0.25
N GLU A 40 21.05 14.67 -1.06
CA GLU A 40 20.33 13.96 -2.14
C GLU A 40 19.02 13.29 -1.63
N ILE A 41 18.82 13.36 -0.31
CA ILE A 41 17.82 12.77 0.57
C ILE A 41 16.82 13.83 1.10
N ASN A 42 16.79 15.06 0.58
CA ASN A 42 15.62 15.95 0.75
C ASN A 42 14.41 15.42 -0.03
N LYS A 43 13.96 14.23 0.36
CA LYS A 43 12.85 13.42 -0.13
C LYS A 43 11.50 14.03 0.24
N LYS A 44 11.44 15.27 0.75
CA LYS A 44 10.23 15.91 1.27
C LYS A 44 10.15 17.31 0.67
N ILE A 45 9.01 17.62 0.06
CA ILE A 45 8.76 18.89 -0.62
C ILE A 45 7.53 19.50 0.05
N ILE A 46 7.64 20.75 0.49
CA ILE A 46 6.48 21.55 0.89
C ILE A 46 6.04 22.33 -0.35
N VAL A 47 4.80 22.15 -0.78
CA VAL A 47 4.23 22.87 -1.93
C VAL A 47 2.88 23.42 -1.52
N VAL A 48 2.73 24.75 -1.51
CA VAL A 48 1.44 25.43 -1.26
C VAL A 48 0.79 24.94 0.04
N ASN A 49 1.47 25.12 1.16
CA ASN A 49 1.07 24.68 2.51
C ASN A 49 0.80 23.18 2.69
N LYS A 50 1.17 22.31 1.74
CA LYS A 50 1.03 20.85 1.85
C LYS A 50 2.36 20.16 1.90
N LEU A 51 2.42 19.12 2.73
CA LEU A 51 3.56 18.23 2.80
C LEU A 51 3.45 17.12 1.75
N PHE A 52 4.45 17.05 0.87
CA PHE A 52 4.63 15.97 -0.11
C PHE A 52 5.95 15.25 0.14
N LYS A 53 6.01 13.99 -0.26
CA LYS A 53 7.25 13.22 -0.35
C LYS A 53 7.65 13.08 -1.82
N LYS A 54 8.90 13.41 -2.14
CA LYS A 54 9.52 13.11 -3.43
C LYS A 54 9.82 11.61 -3.50
N HIS A 55 9.36 10.97 -4.56
CA HIS A 55 9.62 9.57 -4.85
C HIS A 55 10.28 9.49 -6.23
N GLN A 56 11.51 9.01 -6.28
CA GLN A 56 12.18 8.71 -7.54
C GLN A 56 11.82 7.30 -7.95
N ASP A 57 11.34 7.11 -9.16
CA ASP A 57 11.16 5.79 -9.73
C ASP A 57 12.48 5.22 -10.30
N HIS A 58 12.44 3.97 -10.74
CA HIS A 58 13.61 3.28 -11.27
C HIS A 58 14.13 3.86 -12.61
N VAL A 59 13.34 4.71 -13.27
CA VAL A 59 13.71 5.42 -14.52
C VAL A 59 14.36 6.77 -14.20
N GLY A 60 14.36 7.17 -12.92
CA GLY A 60 14.87 8.46 -12.48
C GLY A 60 13.82 9.58 -12.52
N ASP A 61 12.57 9.29 -12.87
CA ASP A 61 11.50 10.27 -12.83
C ASP A 61 11.02 10.50 -11.39
N PHE A 62 10.66 11.75 -11.10
CA PHE A 62 10.27 12.17 -9.76
C PHE A 62 8.78 12.41 -9.64
N ARG A 63 8.16 11.66 -8.74
CA ARG A 63 6.74 11.77 -8.42
C ARG A 63 6.55 12.37 -7.04
N LYS A 64 5.44 13.10 -6.87
CA LYS A 64 5.04 13.69 -5.59
C LYS A 64 3.99 12.79 -4.94
N GLN A 65 4.26 12.31 -3.74
CA GLN A 65 3.31 11.57 -2.91
C GLN A 65 2.73 12.51 -1.85
N ILE A 66 1.42 12.53 -1.68
CA ILE A 66 0.75 13.31 -0.63
C ILE A 66 1.02 12.66 0.72
N VAL A 67 1.46 13.44 1.72
CA VAL A 67 1.63 12.92 3.07
C VAL A 67 0.28 12.87 3.79
N ILE A 68 -0.15 11.72 4.29
CA ILE A 68 -1.50 11.53 4.81
C ILE A 68 -1.52 11.58 6.35
N PRO A 69 -2.29 12.52 6.96
CA PRO A 69 -2.56 12.55 8.39
C PRO A 69 -3.25 11.27 8.89
N LYS A 70 -3.04 10.92 10.17
CA LYS A 70 -3.54 9.68 10.79
C LYS A 70 -5.03 9.43 10.55
N GLU A 71 -5.86 10.46 10.65
CA GLU A 71 -7.32 10.36 10.48
C GLU A 71 -7.74 9.79 9.12
N PHE A 72 -7.01 10.11 8.05
CA PHE A 72 -7.38 9.70 6.70
C PHE A 72 -6.78 8.36 6.28
N ARG A 73 -5.81 7.81 7.04
CA ARG A 73 -5.08 6.58 6.66
C ARG A 73 -6.03 5.40 6.48
N ALA A 74 -6.96 5.19 7.42
CA ALA A 74 -7.93 4.09 7.35
C ALA A 74 -8.79 4.16 6.10
N ARG A 75 -9.28 5.35 5.76
CA ARG A 75 -10.09 5.58 4.56
C ARG A 75 -9.32 5.36 3.28
N ILE A 76 -8.06 5.79 3.21
CA ILE A 76 -7.19 5.55 2.05
C ILE A 76 -6.90 4.05 1.89
N MET A 77 -6.62 3.33 2.99
CA MET A 77 -6.39 1.89 2.94
C MET A 77 -7.62 1.13 2.44
N SER A 78 -8.81 1.47 2.96
CA SER A 78 -10.10 0.95 2.49
C SER A 78 -10.30 1.22 1.00
N LEU A 79 -10.17 2.47 0.55
CA LEU A 79 -10.39 2.85 -0.85
C LEU A 79 -9.44 2.17 -1.84
N ILE A 80 -8.18 1.93 -1.44
CA ILE A 80 -7.21 1.26 -2.28
C ILE A 80 -7.44 -0.26 -2.28
N HIS A 81 -7.75 -0.83 -1.12
CA HIS A 81 -7.96 -2.26 -0.95
C HIS A 81 -9.25 -2.72 -1.62
N GLU A 82 -10.36 -2.01 -1.42
CA GLU A 82 -11.72 -2.29 -1.92
C GLU A 82 -11.91 -1.79 -3.37
N ASN A 83 -10.91 -2.02 -4.23
CA ASN A 83 -10.94 -1.55 -5.61
C ASN A 83 -12.11 -2.19 -6.40
N THR A 84 -12.56 -1.51 -7.47
CA THR A 84 -13.70 -1.96 -8.30
C THR A 84 -13.55 -3.39 -8.86
N SER A 85 -12.31 -3.88 -9.02
CA SER A 85 -12.01 -5.23 -9.50
C SER A 85 -11.88 -6.29 -8.38
N GLY A 86 -12.28 -5.96 -7.15
CA GLY A 86 -12.16 -6.83 -5.98
C GLY A 86 -11.00 -6.45 -5.05
N HIS A 87 -10.94 -7.14 -3.91
CA HIS A 87 -10.00 -6.84 -2.83
C HIS A 87 -8.53 -7.08 -3.26
N LEU A 88 -7.70 -6.04 -3.18
CA LEU A 88 -6.29 -6.13 -3.54
C LEU A 88 -5.46 -6.80 -2.43
N GLY A 89 -4.63 -7.77 -2.83
CA GLY A 89 -3.62 -8.36 -1.94
C GLY A 89 -2.50 -7.37 -1.58
N VAL A 90 -1.75 -7.68 -0.53
CA VAL A 90 -0.76 -6.78 0.11
C VAL A 90 0.16 -6.08 -0.90
N THR A 91 0.79 -6.81 -1.82
CA THR A 91 1.75 -6.25 -2.78
C THR A 91 1.13 -5.20 -3.69
N LYS A 92 -0.07 -5.46 -4.23
CA LYS A 92 -0.76 -4.52 -5.13
C LYS A 92 -1.25 -3.29 -4.36
N THR A 93 -1.70 -3.47 -3.12
CA THR A 93 -2.12 -2.37 -2.26
C THR A 93 -0.93 -1.47 -1.90
N LYS A 94 0.23 -2.04 -1.58
CA LYS A 94 1.48 -1.29 -1.32
C LYS A 94 1.91 -0.49 -2.55
N ASP A 95 1.91 -1.10 -3.74
CA ASP A 95 2.28 -0.43 -4.99
C ASP A 95 1.35 0.74 -5.31
N LYS A 96 0.03 0.52 -5.27
CA LYS A 96 -0.96 1.56 -5.56
C LYS A 96 -0.90 2.70 -4.54
N LEU A 97 -0.68 2.39 -3.26
CA LEU A 97 -0.44 3.40 -2.23
C LEU A 97 0.81 4.23 -2.55
N GLY A 98 1.94 3.55 -2.81
CA GLY A 98 3.23 4.16 -3.08
C GLY A 98 3.28 5.05 -4.32
N ARG A 99 2.31 4.97 -5.23
CA ARG A 99 2.24 5.89 -6.38
C ARG A 99 1.79 7.30 -6.00
N HIS A 100 0.93 7.44 -4.98
CA HIS A 100 0.20 8.69 -4.73
C HIS A 100 0.29 9.18 -3.28
N PHE A 101 0.47 8.29 -2.31
CA PHE A 101 0.33 8.59 -0.88
C PHE A 101 1.52 8.09 -0.07
N PHE A 102 1.78 8.76 1.05
CA PHE A 102 2.82 8.37 1.98
C PHE A 102 2.47 8.73 3.43
N TRP A 103 2.93 7.92 4.37
CA TRP A 103 3.09 8.30 5.78
C TRP A 103 4.15 7.39 6.42
N PRO A 104 4.70 7.76 7.59
CA PRO A 104 5.63 6.90 8.30
C PRO A 104 5.03 5.52 8.57
N LYS A 105 5.75 4.45 8.23
CA LYS A 105 5.32 3.04 8.39
C LYS A 105 4.10 2.62 7.54
N CYS A 106 3.77 3.36 6.49
CA CYS A 106 2.61 3.06 5.63
C CYS A 106 2.54 1.63 5.07
N TYR A 107 3.67 1.03 4.68
CA TYR A 107 3.68 -0.35 4.19
C TYR A 107 3.34 -1.38 5.27
N LYS A 108 3.71 -1.10 6.53
CA LYS A 108 3.36 -1.96 7.66
C LYS A 108 1.85 -1.87 7.93
N ASP A 109 1.32 -0.65 7.99
CA ASP A 109 -0.11 -0.41 8.18
C ASP A 109 -0.96 -1.10 7.09
N VAL A 110 -0.54 -1.02 5.82
CA VAL A 110 -1.21 -1.71 4.70
C VAL A 110 -1.20 -3.23 4.89
N GLU A 111 -0.08 -3.79 5.32
CA GLU A 111 0.03 -5.23 5.53
C GLU A 111 -0.89 -5.72 6.65
N GLU A 112 -0.93 -5.00 7.76
CA GLU A 112 -1.83 -5.28 8.89
C GLU A 112 -3.29 -5.15 8.47
N TYR A 113 -3.64 -4.10 7.71
CA TYR A 113 -4.99 -3.86 7.22
C TYR A 113 -5.49 -4.95 6.25
N VAL A 114 -4.68 -5.31 5.25
CA VAL A 114 -5.08 -6.37 4.30
C VAL A 114 -5.16 -7.72 5.00
N ARG A 115 -4.28 -7.99 5.97
CA ARG A 115 -4.33 -9.22 6.77
C ARG A 115 -5.54 -9.30 7.67
N SER A 116 -6.11 -8.19 8.13
CA SER A 116 -7.32 -8.17 8.96
C SER A 116 -8.63 -8.20 8.15
N CYS A 117 -8.57 -8.17 6.82
CA CYS A 117 -9.76 -8.22 5.98
C CYS A 117 -10.42 -9.61 5.98
N ASP A 118 -11.64 -9.70 6.52
CA ASP A 118 -12.44 -10.94 6.57
C ASP A 118 -12.63 -11.59 5.18
N SER A 119 -13.00 -10.79 4.18
CA SER A 119 -13.24 -11.31 2.82
C SER A 119 -11.97 -11.93 2.21
N CYS A 120 -10.80 -11.32 2.44
CA CYS A 120 -9.52 -11.88 2.00
C CYS A 120 -9.11 -13.10 2.82
N GLN A 121 -9.35 -13.12 4.12
CA GLN A 121 -9.06 -14.27 4.98
C GLN A 121 -9.90 -15.49 4.59
N ARG A 122 -11.20 -15.29 4.30
CA ARG A 122 -12.13 -16.33 3.87
C ARG A 122 -11.81 -16.85 2.47
N ALA A 123 -11.43 -15.98 1.54
CA ALA A 123 -10.95 -16.40 0.22
C ALA A 123 -9.57 -17.09 0.28
N GLY A 124 -8.77 -16.77 1.31
CA GLY A 124 -7.37 -17.19 1.45
C GLY A 124 -7.11 -18.53 2.14
N LYS A 125 -8.13 -19.26 2.62
CA LYS A 125 -7.96 -20.59 3.25
C LYS A 125 -9.02 -21.62 2.81
N PRO A 126 -8.69 -22.93 2.70
CA PRO A 126 -7.36 -23.55 2.56
C PRO A 126 -7.21 -24.32 1.24
N ASN A 127 -5.96 -24.44 0.76
CA ASN A 127 -5.54 -25.61 0.00
C ASN A 127 -5.58 -26.81 0.96
N GLU A 128 -6.77 -27.25 1.34
CA GLU A 128 -6.96 -28.64 1.72
C GLU A 128 -6.62 -29.41 0.46
N LYS A 129 -5.37 -29.86 0.36
CA LYS A 129 -5.05 -30.98 -0.49
C LYS A 129 -5.96 -32.08 0.02
N LYS A 130 -7.13 -32.25 -0.60
CA LYS A 130 -7.86 -33.50 -0.49
C LYS A 130 -6.89 -34.51 -1.05
N GLU A 131 -6.14 -35.17 -0.17
CA GLU A 131 -5.27 -36.26 -0.56
C GLU A 131 -6.20 -37.28 -1.20
N ALA A 132 -6.19 -37.34 -2.53
CA ALA A 132 -6.94 -38.34 -3.24
C ALA A 132 -6.37 -39.69 -2.81
N PRO A 133 -7.20 -40.68 -2.41
CA PRO A 133 -6.69 -41.99 -2.03
C PRO A 133 -5.87 -42.56 -3.19
N LEU A 134 -4.58 -42.80 -2.97
CA LEU A 134 -3.71 -43.42 -3.96
C LEU A 134 -4.18 -44.86 -4.16
N LYS A 135 -4.93 -45.12 -5.24
CA LYS A 135 -5.26 -46.48 -5.66
C LYS A 135 -4.05 -47.09 -6.35
N LEU A 136 -3.56 -48.20 -5.82
CA LEU A 136 -2.58 -49.04 -6.50
C LEU A 136 -3.14 -49.48 -7.86
N VAL A 137 -2.46 -49.10 -8.94
CA VAL A 137 -2.74 -49.63 -10.28
C VAL A 137 -2.33 -51.10 -10.30
N GLN A 138 -3.29 -51.98 -10.53
CA GLN A 138 -3.03 -53.41 -10.75
C GLN A 138 -2.33 -53.56 -12.10
N LEU A 139 -1.01 -53.78 -12.08
CA LEU A 139 -0.28 -54.16 -13.28
C LEU A 139 -0.60 -55.63 -13.60
N SER A 140 -1.36 -55.87 -14.67
CA SER A 140 -1.62 -57.22 -15.16
C SER A 140 -0.34 -57.84 -15.73
N LYS A 141 0.22 -58.83 -15.03
CA LYS A 141 1.29 -59.69 -15.55
C LYS A 141 0.73 -60.72 -16.54
N LYS A 142 0.37 -60.26 -17.73
CA LYS A 142 0.28 -61.07 -18.96
C LYS A 142 0.71 -60.07 -20.03
N PHE A 143 1.76 -60.28 -20.81
CA PHE A 143 2.02 -61.40 -21.69
C PHE A 143 3.49 -61.30 -22.08
N PHE A 144 4.28 -62.35 -21.92
CA PHE A 144 5.33 -62.75 -22.86
C PHE A 144 5.69 -64.18 -22.49
N GLN A 145 4.97 -65.12 -23.08
CA GLN A 145 5.41 -66.50 -23.20
C GLN A 145 5.45 -66.77 -24.70
N SER A 146 6.66 -66.90 -25.22
CA SER A 146 7.09 -67.70 -26.38
C SER A 146 8.56 -67.37 -26.68
#